data_AF-A0A967Q820-F1
#
_entry.id   AF-A0A967Q820-F1
#
_cell.length_a   1.000
_cell.length_b   1.000
_cell.length_c   1.000
_cell.angle_alpha   90.00
_cell.angle_beta   90.00
_cell.angle_gamma   90.00
#
_symmetry.space_group_name_H-M   'P 1'
#
loop_
_entity.id
_entity.type
_entity.pdbx_description
1 polymer ?
#
loop_
_entity_poly.entity_id
_entity_poly.type
_entity_poly.pdbx_seq_one_letter_code
_entity_poly.pdbx_strand_id
1 'polypeptide(L)'
;MSFQYWQQSGKPEKTRFVSITDAYHGETVGALSVSGCDLYREIYQPLLMQGYQVQGPDCFRCPYGQHRDSCNAECFVEMENLVAREHENISGIIIE
;
A
#
# COMPACT_ATOMS: atom_id res chain seq x y z
N MET A 1 1.22 9.66 -11.71
CA MET A 1 0.18 10.67 -12.02
C MET A 1 -0.77 10.98 -10.85
N SER A 2 -1.12 10.02 -9.97
CA SER A 2 -2.12 10.26 -8.91
C SER A 2 -1.75 11.43 -7.95
N PHE A 3 -0.50 11.51 -7.48
CA PHE A 3 -0.04 12.67 -6.66
C PHE A 3 -0.29 14.00 -7.37
N GLN A 4 0.20 14.14 -8.61
CA GLN A 4 0.04 15.36 -9.40
C GLN A 4 -1.43 15.73 -9.61
N TYR A 5 -2.30 14.76 -9.86
CA TYR A 5 -3.73 14.99 -9.98
C TYR A 5 -4.30 15.71 -8.75
N TRP A 6 -3.96 15.24 -7.55
CA TRP A 6 -4.46 15.85 -6.31
C TRP A 6 -3.89 17.24 -6.05
N GLN A 7 -2.62 17.45 -6.36
CA GLN A 7 -2.00 18.79 -6.30
C GLN A 7 -2.71 19.80 -7.21
N GLN A 8 -3.21 19.33 -8.36
CA GLN A 8 -3.90 20.17 -9.34
C GLN A 8 -5.43 20.25 -9.13
N SER A 9 -5.98 19.42 -8.23
CA SER A 9 -7.43 19.34 -7.96
C SER A 9 -7.85 20.04 -6.66
N GLY A 10 -6.95 20.83 -6.06
CA GLY A 10 -7.24 21.56 -4.82
C GLY A 10 -7.26 20.70 -3.55
N LYS A 11 -6.65 19.52 -3.58
CA LYS A 11 -6.47 18.64 -2.40
C LYS A 11 -4.98 18.35 -2.15
N PRO A 12 -4.18 19.38 -1.84
CA PRO A 12 -2.73 19.24 -1.70
C PRO A 12 -2.29 18.31 -0.57
N GLU A 13 -3.15 18.05 0.42
CA GLU A 13 -2.93 17.15 1.55
C GLU A 13 -2.83 15.67 1.14
N LYS A 14 -3.41 15.32 -0.01
CA LYS A 14 -3.33 13.97 -0.59
C LYS A 14 -1.95 13.70 -1.16
N THR A 15 -1.06 13.22 -0.31
CA THR A 15 0.37 13.05 -0.61
C THR A 15 0.88 11.62 -0.41
N ARG A 16 0.15 10.78 0.33
CA ARG A 16 0.63 9.46 0.77
C ARG A 16 0.11 8.34 -0.12
N PHE A 17 0.93 7.32 -0.34
CA PHE A 17 0.52 6.11 -1.03
C PHE A 17 0.29 4.99 -0.03
N VAL A 18 -0.62 4.07 -0.37
CA VAL A 18 -0.80 2.80 0.35
C VAL A 18 -0.28 1.67 -0.53
N SER A 19 0.48 0.75 0.05
CA SER A 19 0.88 -0.50 -0.59
C SER A 19 0.65 -1.69 0.32
N ILE A 20 0.92 -2.88 -0.19
CA ILE A 20 0.78 -4.14 0.54
C ILE A 20 2.14 -4.77 0.85
N THR A 21 2.20 -5.57 1.91
CA THR A 21 3.38 -6.41 2.20
C THR A 21 3.66 -7.38 1.06
N ASP A 22 4.92 -7.77 0.90
CA ASP A 22 5.39 -8.76 -0.09
C ASP A 22 5.20 -8.39 -1.58
N ALA A 23 4.65 -7.21 -1.90
CA ALA A 23 4.54 -6.72 -3.27
C ALA A 23 5.85 -6.06 -3.76
N TYR A 24 6.15 -6.23 -5.04
CA TYR A 24 7.32 -5.65 -5.68
C TYR A 24 6.92 -4.66 -6.79
N HIS A 25 7.30 -3.39 -6.62
CA HIS A 25 6.97 -2.33 -7.57
C HIS A 25 8.20 -1.73 -8.27
N GLY A 26 9.39 -2.29 -8.05
CA GLY A 26 10.66 -1.87 -8.64
C GLY A 26 11.65 -1.25 -7.63
N GLU A 27 12.82 -0.85 -8.14
CA GLU A 27 14.00 -0.45 -7.33
C GLU A 27 14.35 1.04 -7.38
N THR A 28 13.66 1.84 -8.18
CA THR A 28 13.83 3.31 -8.11
C THR A 28 13.35 3.82 -6.74
N VAL A 29 13.88 4.94 -6.22
CA VAL A 29 13.48 5.46 -4.90
C VAL A 29 11.96 5.59 -4.76
N GLY A 30 11.27 6.03 -5.81
CA GLY A 30 9.81 6.11 -5.85
C GLY A 30 9.12 4.74 -5.76
N ALA A 31 9.60 3.78 -6.55
CA ALA A 31 9.08 2.40 -6.56
C ALA A 31 9.36 1.66 -5.25
N LEU A 32 10.60 1.75 -4.75
CA LEU A 32 11.02 1.13 -3.50
C LEU A 32 10.26 1.69 -2.29
N SER A 33 9.84 2.97 -2.36
CA SER A 33 9.00 3.59 -1.32
C SER A 33 7.62 2.94 -1.17
N VAL A 34 7.15 2.23 -2.20
CA VAL A 34 5.86 1.51 -2.18
C VAL A 34 6.02 0.00 -2.26
N SER A 35 7.23 -0.53 -2.46
CA SER A 35 7.50 -1.98 -2.38
C SER A 35 7.41 -2.49 -0.94
N GLY A 36 6.92 -3.72 -0.78
CA GLY A 36 6.76 -4.43 0.49
C GLY A 36 7.83 -5.48 0.80
N CYS A 37 8.91 -5.53 0.03
CA CYS A 37 10.05 -6.42 0.30
C CYS A 37 11.10 -5.71 1.16
N ASP A 38 11.19 -6.06 2.45
CA ASP A 38 12.09 -5.42 3.42
C ASP A 38 13.58 -5.53 3.05
N LEU A 39 14.01 -6.66 2.48
CA LEU A 39 15.40 -6.95 2.15
C LEU A 39 16.08 -5.85 1.31
N TYR A 40 15.34 -5.24 0.39
CA TYR A 40 15.84 -4.18 -0.47
C TYR A 40 15.55 -2.78 0.08
N ARG A 41 14.62 -2.67 1.04
CA ARG A 41 14.09 -1.41 1.53
C ARG A 41 14.89 -0.86 2.72
N GLU A 42 15.37 -1.73 3.60
CA GLU A 42 15.98 -1.36 4.89
C GLU A 42 17.11 -0.34 4.77
N ILE A 43 18.07 -0.58 3.87
CA ILE A 43 19.23 0.31 3.68
C ILE A 43 18.82 1.71 3.21
N TYR A 44 17.73 1.80 2.43
CA TYR A 44 17.29 3.04 1.81
C TYR A 44 16.24 3.79 2.61
N GLN A 45 15.74 3.25 3.74
CA GLN A 45 14.67 3.84 4.55
C GLN A 45 14.76 5.36 4.75
N PRO A 46 15.94 5.97 5.05
CA PRO A 46 16.04 7.43 5.21
C PRO A 46 15.70 8.25 3.95
N LEU A 47 15.73 7.63 2.78
CA LEU A 47 15.46 8.25 1.47
C LEU A 47 14.05 7.97 0.95
N LEU A 48 13.30 7.05 1.58
CA LEU A 48 12.02 6.61 1.08
C LEU A 48 10.91 7.59 1.45
N MET A 49 9.98 7.76 0.52
CA MET A 49 8.75 8.50 0.78
C MET A 49 7.94 7.77 1.85
N GLN A 50 7.36 8.55 2.76
CA GLN A 50 6.46 8.00 3.77
C GLN A 50 5.10 7.68 3.14
N GLY A 51 4.64 6.46 3.38
CA GLY A 51 3.33 5.97 2.98
C GLY A 51 2.75 5.08 4.07
N TYR A 52 1.70 4.36 3.71
CA TYR A 52 1.14 3.34 4.55
C TYR A 52 1.38 1.98 3.91
N GLN A 53 1.52 0.96 4.73
CA GLN A 53 1.60 -0.42 4.29
C GLN A 53 0.62 -1.24 5.09
N VAL A 54 -0.14 -2.09 4.41
CA VAL A 54 -1.06 -3.05 5.04
C VAL A 54 -0.67 -4.46 4.62
N GLN A 55 -1.10 -5.45 5.39
CA GLN A 55 -0.84 -6.84 5.04
C GLN A 55 -1.52 -7.21 3.72
N GLY A 56 -0.75 -7.77 2.80
CA GLY A 56 -1.26 -8.31 1.53
C GLY A 56 -2.02 -9.62 1.73
N PRO A 57 -2.92 -10.00 0.79
CA PRO A 57 -3.62 -11.27 0.85
C PRO A 57 -2.67 -12.44 0.54
N ASP A 58 -2.52 -13.37 1.48
CA ASP A 58 -1.90 -14.68 1.23
C ASP A 58 -2.96 -15.78 1.35
N CYS A 59 -3.55 -16.19 0.22
CA CYS A 59 -4.55 -17.25 0.21
C CYS A 59 -3.94 -18.64 0.48
N PHE A 60 -2.64 -18.83 0.21
CA PHE A 60 -1.96 -20.10 0.47
C PHE A 60 -1.71 -20.28 1.97
N ARG A 61 -1.37 -19.20 2.68
CA ARG A 61 -1.21 -19.14 4.13
C ARG A 61 -2.31 -18.28 4.77
N CYS A 62 -3.56 -18.53 4.40
CA CYS A 62 -4.69 -17.72 4.84
C CYS A 62 -4.78 -17.68 6.37
N PRO A 63 -4.66 -16.50 7.02
CA PRO A 63 -4.73 -16.41 8.49
C PRO A 63 -6.12 -16.75 9.02
N TYR A 64 -7.15 -16.70 8.17
CA TYR A 64 -8.53 -17.04 8.48
C TYR A 64 -8.88 -18.51 8.14
N GLY A 65 -7.93 -19.29 7.60
CA GLY A 65 -8.16 -20.68 7.21
C GLY A 65 -9.16 -20.88 6.07
N GLN A 66 -9.45 -19.81 5.30
CA GLN A 66 -10.42 -19.84 4.20
C GLN A 66 -9.79 -20.31 2.89
N HIS A 67 -10.64 -20.64 1.91
CA HIS A 67 -10.22 -20.93 0.54
C HIS A 67 -10.45 -19.72 -0.37
N ARG A 68 -9.52 -19.51 -1.32
CA ARG A 68 -9.55 -18.40 -2.28
C ARG A 68 -10.91 -18.26 -2.98
N ASP A 69 -11.51 -19.37 -3.36
CA ASP A 69 -12.74 -19.40 -4.16
C ASP A 69 -14.03 -19.24 -3.32
N SER A 70 -13.93 -19.21 -2.00
CA SER A 70 -15.09 -19.15 -1.10
C SER A 70 -14.97 -18.13 0.05
N CYS A 71 -13.85 -17.41 0.15
CA CYS A 71 -13.66 -16.37 1.16
C CYS A 71 -14.37 -15.07 0.78
N ASN A 72 -14.68 -14.24 1.78
CA ASN A 72 -15.25 -12.90 1.57
C ASN A 72 -14.17 -11.81 1.64
N ALA A 73 -12.90 -12.18 1.43
CA ALA A 73 -11.74 -11.30 1.51
C ALA A 73 -11.59 -10.60 2.89
N GLU A 74 -11.82 -11.32 3.98
CA GLU A 74 -11.67 -10.82 5.36
C GLU A 74 -10.27 -10.24 5.64
N CYS A 75 -9.25 -10.68 4.88
CA CYS A 75 -7.91 -10.12 4.91
C CYS A 75 -7.79 -8.65 4.46
N PHE A 76 -8.79 -8.09 3.78
CA PHE A 76 -8.80 -6.69 3.35
C PHE A 76 -9.35 -5.70 4.38
N VAL A 77 -9.88 -6.16 5.51
CA VAL A 77 -10.49 -5.28 6.53
C VAL A 77 -9.51 -4.20 7.01
N GLU A 78 -8.23 -4.51 7.15
CA GLU A 78 -7.22 -3.52 7.54
C GLU A 78 -6.98 -2.44 6.48
N MET A 79 -7.05 -2.80 5.19
CA MET A 79 -7.03 -1.82 4.10
C MET A 79 -8.24 -0.89 4.18
N GLU A 80 -9.43 -1.45 4.36
CA GLU A 80 -10.67 -0.67 4.48
C GLU A 80 -10.60 0.30 5.66
N ASN A 81 -10.22 -0.19 6.85
CA ASN A 81 -10.07 0.63 8.05
C ASN A 81 -9.04 1.76 7.87
N LEU A 82 -7.91 1.46 7.24
CA LEU A 82 -6.89 2.45 6.94
C LEU A 82 -7.42 3.53 6.00
N VAL A 83 -8.08 3.14 4.90
CA VAL A 83 -8.63 4.08 3.93
C VAL A 83 -9.71 4.93 4.59
N ALA A 84 -10.63 4.34 5.35
CA ALA A 84 -11.66 5.09 6.08
C ALA A 84 -11.04 6.17 6.97
N ARG A 85 -9.97 5.85 7.70
CA ARG A 85 -9.27 6.78 8.61
C ARG A 85 -8.42 7.82 7.90
N GLU A 86 -7.70 7.45 6.84
CA GLU A 86 -6.63 8.26 6.24
C GLU A 86 -6.98 8.79 4.83
N HIS A 87 -8.21 8.57 4.33
CA HIS A 87 -8.59 8.92 2.97
C HIS A 87 -8.30 10.37 2.61
N GLU A 88 -8.30 11.29 3.57
CA GLU A 88 -7.93 12.69 3.34
C GLU A 88 -6.48 12.86 2.88
N ASN A 89 -5.55 12.01 3.33
CA ASN A 89 -4.11 12.09 3.03
C ASN A 89 -3.65 11.16 1.90
N ILE A 90 -4.49 10.21 1.46
CA ILE A 90 -4.11 9.19 0.47
C ILE A 90 -4.23 9.73 -0.97
N SER A 91 -3.12 9.72 -1.70
CA SER A 91 -3.08 9.98 -3.14
C SER A 91 -3.51 8.77 -3.97
N GLY A 92 -3.15 7.56 -3.54
CA GLY A 92 -3.43 6.33 -4.28
C GLY A 92 -3.03 5.06 -3.54
N ILE A 93 -3.57 3.94 -4.00
CA ILE A 93 -3.26 2.58 -3.54
C ILE A 93 -2.56 1.86 -4.70
N ILE A 94 -1.47 1.16 -4.42
CA ILE A 94 -0.67 0.44 -5.41
C ILE A 94 -0.68 -1.05 -5.04
N ILE A 95 -1.02 -1.88 -6.02
CA ILE A 95 -1.12 -3.34 -5.95
C ILE A 95 -0.57 -3.93 -7.26
N GLU A 96 -0.26 -5.23 -7.26
CA GLU A 96 0.13 -6.01 -8.44
C GLU A 96 -1.07 -6.56 -9.22
#